data_AF-A0A9Q3H8U2-F1
#
_entry.id   AF-A0A9Q3H8U2-F1
#
_cell.length_a   1.000
_cell.length_b   1.000
_cell.length_c   1.000
_cell.angle_alpha   90.00
_cell.angle_beta   90.00
_cell.angle_gamma   90.00
#
_symmetry.space_group_name_H-M   'P 1'
#
loop_
_entity.id
_entity.type
_entity.pdbx_description
1 polymer ?
#
loop_
_entity_poly.entity_id
_entity_poly.type
_entity_poly.pdbx_seq_one_letter_code
_entity_poly.pdbx_strand_id
1 'polypeptide(L)'
;MKAYAKHKQCSILLQLLQQKYRSPKLESQLDEPWLRGYKDNKLLLIDGLLYHIEENTSGLTVIDRDHISLIQNQCHACPYMRHISEYRTKERVASTTWWPKWGQQLSEYINTCERCQNPNRKHGNKYGLLQHIEEPKHPWETINIVWVTGLVLGGKKIQFLHSHS
;
A
#
# COMPACT_ATOMS: atom_id res chain seq x y z
N MET A 1 -26.12 -1.23 -13.99
CA MET A 1 -25.01 -1.53 -13.05
C MET A 1 -24.71 -3.02 -13.08
N LYS A 2 -23.53 -3.45 -13.58
CA LYS A 2 -23.15 -4.87 -13.75
C LYS A 2 -21.90 -5.28 -12.93
N ALA A 3 -21.43 -4.42 -12.02
CA ALA A 3 -20.13 -4.58 -11.36
C ALA A 3 -19.93 -5.95 -10.69
N TYR A 4 -20.98 -6.50 -10.07
CA TYR A 4 -20.92 -7.77 -9.35
C TYR A 4 -21.60 -8.95 -10.05
N ALA A 5 -22.17 -8.74 -11.25
CA ALA A 5 -23.03 -9.72 -11.92
C ALA A 5 -22.30 -11.03 -12.27
N LYS A 6 -20.98 -10.97 -12.47
CA LYS A 6 -20.15 -12.14 -12.80
C LYS A 6 -19.73 -12.94 -11.57
N HIS A 7 -19.85 -12.38 -10.37
CA HIS A 7 -19.34 -13.00 -9.15
C HIS A 7 -20.48 -13.52 -8.30
N LYS A 8 -20.54 -14.86 -8.17
CA LYS A 8 -21.61 -15.58 -7.46
C LYS A 8 -21.83 -15.05 -6.04
N GLN A 9 -20.77 -14.96 -5.25
CA GLN A 9 -20.83 -14.54 -3.85
C GLN A 9 -21.37 -13.10 -3.69
N CYS A 10 -20.90 -12.17 -4.52
CA CYS A 10 -21.38 -10.79 -4.48
C CYS A 10 -22.83 -10.66 -4.96
N SER A 11 -23.24 -11.46 -5.95
CA SER A 11 -24.63 -11.50 -6.41
C SER A 11 -25.58 -11.98 -5.31
N ILE A 12 -25.18 -12.99 -4.52
CA ILE A 12 -25.94 -13.45 -3.36
C ILE A 12 -25.99 -12.37 -2.28
N LEU A 13 -24.88 -11.68 -2.00
CA LEU A 13 -24.84 -10.59 -1.02
C LEU A 13 -25.73 -9.41 -1.43
N LEU A 14 -25.75 -9.04 -2.71
CA LEU A 14 -26.67 -8.01 -3.20
C LEU A 14 -28.13 -8.40 -2.95
N GLN A 15 -28.50 -9.66 -3.20
CA GLN A 15 -29.86 -10.14 -2.91
C GLN A 15 -30.16 -10.10 -1.41
N LEU A 16 -29.24 -10.58 -0.57
CA LEU A 16 -29.40 -10.62 0.88
C LEU A 16 -29.54 -9.24 1.50
N LEU A 17 -28.73 -8.27 1.05
CA LEU A 17 -28.71 -6.90 1.59
C LEU A 17 -29.86 -6.03 1.05
N GLN A 18 -30.43 -6.37 -0.10
CA GLN A 18 -31.61 -5.69 -0.65
C GLN A 18 -32.93 -6.24 -0.09
N GLN A 19 -32.95 -7.47 0.39
CA GLN A 19 -34.15 -8.09 0.96
C GLN A 19 -34.45 -7.53 2.35
N LYS A 20 -35.73 -7.24 2.61
CA LYS A 20 -36.20 -6.80 3.94
C LYS A 20 -36.17 -7.91 5.00
N TYR A 21 -36.09 -9.17 4.56
CA TYR A 21 -36.16 -10.33 5.44
C TYR A 21 -34.93 -11.21 5.27
N ARG A 22 -34.48 -11.79 6.39
CA ARG A 22 -33.36 -12.72 6.44
C ARG A 22 -33.71 -14.02 5.73
N SER A 23 -32.81 -14.53 4.89
CA SER A 23 -32.99 -15.76 4.11
C SER A 23 -31.92 -16.80 4.43
N PRO A 24 -32.19 -17.75 5.34
CA PRO A 24 -31.23 -18.79 5.74
C PRO A 24 -30.72 -19.64 4.57
N LYS A 25 -31.54 -19.79 3.52
CA LYS A 25 -31.20 -20.52 2.29
C LYS A 25 -30.13 -19.81 1.45
N LEU A 26 -30.10 -18.49 1.46
CA LEU A 26 -29.09 -17.71 0.74
C LEU A 26 -27.81 -17.60 1.59
N GLU A 27 -27.95 -17.47 2.91
CA GLU A 27 -26.81 -17.47 3.83
C GLU A 27 -25.98 -18.75 3.75
N SER A 28 -26.61 -19.91 3.61
CA SER A 28 -25.89 -21.19 3.49
C SER A 28 -25.09 -21.33 2.19
N GLN A 29 -25.27 -20.43 1.22
CA GLN A 29 -24.53 -20.41 -0.04
C GLN A 29 -23.32 -19.45 -0.02
N LEU A 30 -23.15 -18.69 1.07
CA LEU A 30 -21.99 -17.82 1.24
C LEU A 30 -20.78 -18.62 1.73
N ASP A 31 -19.66 -18.42 1.06
CA ASP A 31 -18.37 -18.99 1.46
C ASP A 31 -17.59 -17.99 2.32
N GLU A 32 -16.60 -18.46 3.09
CA GLU A 32 -15.66 -17.56 3.77
C GLU A 32 -14.76 -16.82 2.73
N PRO A 33 -14.44 -15.53 2.93
CA PRO A 33 -14.71 -14.70 4.11
C PRO A 33 -16.06 -13.95 4.09
N TRP A 34 -16.88 -14.13 3.06
CA TRP A 34 -18.12 -13.37 2.84
C TRP A 34 -19.19 -13.66 3.90
N LEU A 35 -19.31 -14.93 4.30
CA LEU A 35 -20.25 -15.37 5.33
C LEU A 35 -20.00 -14.66 6.66
N ARG A 36 -18.75 -14.62 7.12
CA ARG A 36 -18.37 -13.91 8.35
C ARG A 36 -18.63 -12.42 8.24
N GLY A 37 -18.23 -11.78 7.13
CA GLY A 37 -18.48 -10.36 6.90
C GLY A 37 -19.98 -10.01 6.97
N TYR A 38 -20.84 -10.87 6.42
CA TYR A 38 -22.29 -10.70 6.50
C TYR A 38 -22.82 -10.87 7.93
N LYS A 39 -22.43 -11.94 8.63
CA LYS A 39 -22.87 -12.21 10.01
C LYS A 39 -22.43 -11.14 11.01
N ASP A 40 -21.23 -10.60 10.82
CA ASP A 40 -20.66 -9.56 11.68
C ASP A 40 -21.23 -8.15 11.34
N ASN A 41 -22.17 -8.03 10.39
CA ASN A 41 -22.69 -6.76 9.86
C ASN A 41 -21.58 -5.83 9.32
N LYS A 42 -20.52 -6.43 8.76
CA LYS A 42 -19.38 -5.73 8.16
C LYS A 42 -19.55 -5.46 6.67
N LEU A 43 -20.72 -5.72 6.10
CA LEU A 43 -21.00 -5.49 4.69
C LEU A 43 -22.16 -4.52 4.54
N LEU A 44 -21.95 -3.48 3.75
CA LEU A 44 -22.92 -2.43 3.50
C LEU A 44 -23.17 -2.31 2.00
N LEU A 45 -24.43 -2.10 1.63
CA LEU A 45 -24.83 -1.87 0.25
C LEU A 45 -25.27 -0.41 0.09
N ILE A 46 -24.54 0.36 -0.70
CA ILE A 46 -24.85 1.76 -1.01
C ILE A 46 -24.84 1.92 -2.53
N ASP A 47 -25.92 2.43 -3.12
CA ASP A 47 -26.01 2.71 -4.56
C ASP A 47 -25.60 1.55 -5.48
N GLY A 48 -25.88 0.31 -5.05
CA GLY A 48 -25.50 -0.90 -5.79
C GLY A 48 -24.03 -1.30 -5.66
N LEU A 49 -23.28 -0.63 -4.79
CA LEU A 49 -21.88 -0.91 -4.45
C LEU A 49 -21.77 -1.56 -3.07
N LEU A 50 -20.95 -2.60 -2.98
CA LEU A 50 -20.67 -3.29 -1.72
C LEU A 50 -19.48 -2.62 -1.03
N TYR A 51 -19.65 -2.25 0.22
CA TYR A 51 -18.58 -1.75 1.09
C TYR A 51 -18.32 -2.75 2.21
N HIS A 52 -17.05 -3.00 2.48
CA HIS A 52 -16.62 -3.77 3.64
C HIS A 52 -16.20 -2.80 4.75
N ILE A 53 -16.84 -2.92 5.90
CA ILE A 53 -16.60 -2.12 7.09
C ILE A 53 -15.57 -2.84 7.95
N GLU A 54 -14.48 -2.13 8.25
CA GLU A 54 -13.54 -2.49 9.30
C GLU A 54 -13.67 -1.49 10.46
N GLU A 55 -12.98 -1.75 11.57
CA GLU A 55 -13.19 -1.01 12.84
C GLU A 55 -13.11 0.51 12.69
N ASN A 56 -12.21 1.02 11.85
CA ASN A 56 -11.97 2.46 11.66
C ASN A 56 -12.11 2.92 10.21
N THR A 57 -12.44 2.03 9.27
CA THR A 57 -12.45 2.36 7.83
C THR A 57 -13.55 1.59 7.11
N SER A 58 -13.91 2.05 5.92
CA SER A 58 -14.74 1.28 5.00
C SER A 58 -14.09 1.28 3.62
N GLY A 59 -14.01 0.10 3.02
CA GLY A 59 -13.41 -0.10 1.71
C GLY A 59 -14.43 -0.55 0.69
N LEU A 60 -14.40 0.03 -0.51
CA LEU A 60 -15.17 -0.46 -1.63
C LEU A 60 -14.75 -1.90 -1.96
N THR A 61 -15.71 -2.81 -2.05
CA THR A 61 -15.47 -4.21 -2.39
C THR A 61 -15.15 -4.34 -3.86
N VAL A 62 -13.95 -4.84 -4.15
CA VAL A 62 -13.46 -5.08 -5.51
C VAL A 62 -13.27 -6.58 -5.73
N ILE A 63 -13.64 -7.07 -6.90
CA ILE A 63 -13.60 -8.50 -7.24
C ILE A 63 -13.00 -8.78 -8.61
N ASP A 64 -12.97 -7.77 -9.49
CA ASP A 64 -12.40 -7.91 -10.82
C ASP A 64 -10.87 -7.87 -10.71
N ARG A 65 -10.20 -8.83 -11.37
CA ARG A 65 -8.74 -8.90 -11.36
C ARG A 65 -8.11 -7.67 -11.98
N ASP A 66 -8.70 -7.12 -13.04
CA ASP A 66 -8.16 -5.95 -13.73
C ASP A 66 -8.21 -4.72 -12.82
N HIS A 67 -9.30 -4.58 -12.06
CA HIS A 67 -9.43 -3.52 -11.06
C HIS A 67 -8.47 -3.72 -9.88
N ILE A 68 -8.31 -4.96 -9.39
CA ILE A 68 -7.34 -5.26 -8.31
C ILE A 68 -5.93 -4.90 -8.76
N SER A 69 -5.51 -5.32 -9.96
CA SER A 69 -4.19 -5.00 -10.51
C SER A 69 -4.00 -3.49 -10.70
N LEU A 70 -5.04 -2.78 -11.16
CA LEU A 70 -5.01 -1.33 -11.26
C LEU A 70 -4.80 -0.67 -9.90
N ILE A 71 -5.55 -1.08 -8.86
CA ILE A 71 -5.43 -0.54 -7.50
C ILE A 71 -4.04 -0.84 -6.93
N GLN A 72 -3.56 -2.06 -7.06
CA GLN A 72 -2.21 -2.45 -6.63
C GLN A 72 -1.15 -1.54 -7.26
N ASN A 73 -1.26 -1.29 -8.57
CA ASN A 73 -0.34 -0.41 -9.28
C ASN A 73 -0.46 1.05 -8.83
N GLN A 74 -1.67 1.59 -8.71
CA GLN A 74 -1.91 2.96 -8.29
C GLN A 74 -1.45 3.22 -6.85
N CYS A 75 -1.69 2.29 -5.92
CA CYS A 75 -1.28 2.45 -4.53
C CYS A 75 0.23 2.30 -4.33
N HIS A 76 0.88 1.43 -5.12
CA HIS A 76 2.31 1.13 -4.94
C HIS A 76 3.23 2.00 -5.82
N ALA A 77 2.91 2.10 -7.12
CA ALA A 77 3.81 2.53 -8.19
C ALA A 77 3.30 3.74 -8.97
N CYS A 78 2.31 4.48 -8.45
CA CYS A 78 1.84 5.71 -9.06
C CYS A 78 3.02 6.68 -9.34
N PRO A 79 3.07 7.34 -10.51
CA PRO A 79 4.19 8.21 -10.92
C PRO A 79 4.62 9.24 -9.87
N TYR A 80 3.65 9.75 -9.10
CA TYR A 80 3.88 10.76 -8.08
C TYR A 80 4.38 10.20 -6.74
N MET A 81 4.14 8.91 -6.47
CA MET A 81 4.30 8.35 -5.13
C MET A 81 5.65 7.67 -4.90
N ARG A 82 6.42 7.41 -5.98
CA ARG A 82 7.74 6.74 -5.94
C ARG A 82 7.73 5.46 -5.09
N HIS A 83 7.45 4.31 -5.71
CA HIS A 83 7.52 2.95 -5.13
C HIS A 83 7.58 2.90 -3.60
N ILE A 84 6.43 3.14 -2.97
CA ILE A 84 6.35 3.30 -1.51
C ILE A 84 6.50 1.96 -0.79
N SER A 85 6.81 2.01 0.52
CA SER A 85 6.96 0.81 1.33
C SER A 85 5.69 -0.03 1.37
N GLU A 86 5.83 -1.33 1.63
CA GLU A 86 4.72 -2.27 1.75
C GLU A 86 3.69 -1.81 2.80
N TYR A 87 4.17 -1.39 3.97
CA TYR A 87 3.32 -0.88 5.05
C TYR A 87 2.45 0.29 4.57
N ARG A 88 3.06 1.29 3.92
CA ARG A 88 2.33 2.46 3.39
C ARG A 88 1.39 2.08 2.25
N THR A 89 1.75 1.11 1.43
CA THR A 89 0.87 0.61 0.36
C THR A 89 -0.36 -0.06 0.97
N LYS A 90 -0.18 -0.89 2.00
CA LYS A 90 -1.28 -1.56 2.73
C LYS A 90 -2.24 -0.55 3.37
N GLU A 91 -1.70 0.47 4.02
CA GLU A 91 -2.48 1.56 4.63
C GLU A 91 -3.40 2.24 3.59
N ARG A 92 -2.87 2.54 2.39
CA ARG A 92 -3.66 3.16 1.31
C ARG A 92 -4.76 2.26 0.77
N VAL A 93 -4.44 0.98 0.53
CA VAL A 93 -5.45 0.02 0.05
C VAL A 93 -6.57 -0.12 1.07
N ALA A 94 -6.23 -0.37 2.34
CA ALA A 94 -7.20 -0.51 3.43
C ALA A 94 -8.12 0.71 3.58
N SER A 95 -7.60 1.92 3.34
CA SER A 95 -8.39 3.15 3.46
C SER A 95 -9.46 3.35 2.38
N THR A 96 -9.41 2.60 1.28
CA THR A 96 -10.27 2.88 0.10
C THR A 96 -10.98 1.65 -0.44
N THR A 97 -10.37 0.47 -0.35
CA THR A 97 -10.82 -0.72 -1.07
C THR A 97 -10.59 -1.98 -0.24
N TRP A 98 -11.39 -3.00 -0.52
CA TRP A 98 -11.28 -4.29 0.16
C TRP A 98 -11.58 -5.43 -0.81
N TRP A 99 -10.86 -6.54 -0.64
CA TRP A 99 -11.17 -7.82 -1.27
C TRP A 99 -10.63 -8.98 -0.43
N PRO A 100 -11.13 -10.22 -0.62
CA PRO A 100 -10.62 -11.37 0.10
C PRO A 100 -9.11 -11.54 -0.09
N LYS A 101 -8.37 -11.69 1.02
CA LYS A 101 -6.91 -11.87 1.04
C LYS A 101 -6.12 -10.72 0.41
N TRP A 102 -6.68 -9.50 0.38
CA TRP A 102 -6.03 -8.33 -0.23
C TRP A 102 -4.61 -8.07 0.30
N GLY A 103 -4.40 -8.21 1.61
CA GLY A 103 -3.10 -7.96 2.23
C GLY A 103 -2.01 -8.93 1.75
N GLN A 104 -2.35 -10.22 1.61
CA GLN A 104 -1.43 -11.23 1.10
C GLN A 104 -1.12 -10.98 -0.38
N GLN A 105 -2.15 -10.79 -1.21
CA GLN A 105 -1.98 -10.56 -2.64
C GLN A 105 -1.19 -9.28 -2.92
N LEU A 106 -1.33 -8.25 -2.08
CA LEU A 106 -0.55 -7.03 -2.19
C LEU A 106 0.91 -7.26 -1.81
N SER A 107 1.21 -8.03 -0.76
CA SER A 107 2.58 -8.43 -0.41
C SER A 107 3.23 -9.20 -1.56
N GLU A 108 2.53 -10.16 -2.14
CA GLU A 108 2.99 -10.93 -3.30
C GLU A 108 3.29 -10.00 -4.49
N TYR A 109 2.37 -9.09 -4.81
CA TYR A 109 2.56 -8.10 -5.87
C TYR A 109 3.83 -7.25 -5.65
N ILE A 110 4.03 -6.71 -4.44
CA ILE A 110 5.20 -5.87 -4.12
C ILE A 110 6.51 -6.67 -4.17
N ASN A 111 6.49 -7.94 -3.75
CA ASN A 111 7.64 -8.84 -3.84
C ASN A 111 8.04 -9.13 -5.29
N THR A 112 7.10 -9.05 -6.25
CA THR A 112 7.41 -9.14 -7.68
C THR A 112 7.86 -7.81 -8.33
N CYS A 113 7.84 -6.69 -7.59
CA CYS A 113 8.20 -5.39 -8.15
C CYS A 113 9.70 -5.22 -8.35
N GLU A 114 10.17 -5.29 -9.60
CA GLU A 114 11.58 -5.14 -9.94
C GLU A 114 12.22 -3.84 -9.44
N ARG A 115 11.50 -2.71 -9.49
CA ARG A 115 12.04 -1.42 -9.03
C ARG A 115 12.32 -1.40 -7.52
N CYS A 116 11.53 -2.12 -6.74
CA CYS A 116 11.75 -2.29 -5.30
C CYS A 116 12.80 -3.36 -5.01
N GLN A 117 12.76 -4.47 -5.74
CA GLN A 117 13.66 -5.58 -5.48
C GLN A 117 15.08 -5.29 -5.95
N ASN A 118 15.28 -4.59 -7.06
CA ASN A 118 16.61 -4.34 -7.63
C ASN A 118 17.59 -3.65 -6.65
N PRO A 119 17.27 -2.50 -6.03
CA PRO A 119 18.17 -1.89 -5.04
C PRO A 119 18.32 -2.72 -3.76
N ASN A 120 17.31 -3.53 -3.41
CA ASN A 120 17.31 -4.38 -2.22
C ASN A 120 17.93 -5.77 -2.45
N ARG A 121 18.26 -6.13 -3.70
CA ARG A 121 19.03 -7.33 -3.98
C ARG A 121 20.35 -7.19 -3.24
N LYS A 122 20.72 -8.23 -2.50
CA LYS A 122 21.99 -8.31 -1.80
C LYS A 122 23.12 -8.31 -2.82
N HIS A 123 23.56 -7.12 -3.22
CA HIS A 123 24.73 -6.93 -4.04
C HIS A 123 25.95 -6.94 -3.13
N GLY A 124 26.49 -8.13 -2.87
CA GLY A 124 27.75 -8.29 -2.13
C GLY A 124 27.76 -9.48 -1.18
N ASN A 125 28.96 -10.02 -0.95
CA ASN A 125 29.24 -10.87 0.21
C ASN A 125 28.78 -10.17 1.49
N LYS A 126 28.44 -10.95 2.54
CA LYS A 126 28.14 -10.42 3.88
C LYS A 126 29.13 -9.28 4.15
N TYR A 127 28.63 -8.06 4.43
CA TYR A 127 29.47 -6.98 4.92
C TYR A 127 30.39 -7.62 5.97
N GLY A 128 31.71 -7.59 5.71
CA GLY A 128 32.66 -8.29 6.57
C GLY A 128 32.48 -7.87 8.02
N LEU A 129 33.10 -8.60 8.95
CA LEU A 129 33.17 -8.14 10.34
C LEU A 129 33.58 -6.66 10.35
N LEU A 130 32.84 -5.84 11.10
CA LEU A 130 33.16 -4.42 11.32
C LEU A 130 34.66 -4.31 11.59
N GLN A 131 35.39 -3.68 10.67
CA GLN A 131 36.83 -3.49 10.86
C GLN A 131 37.02 -2.51 12.01
N HIS A 132 37.80 -2.92 13.00
CA HIS A 132 38.19 -2.05 14.10
C HIS A 132 39.02 -0.89 13.54
N ILE A 133 38.58 0.34 13.80
CA ILE A 133 39.37 1.54 13.48
C ILE A 133 40.30 1.75 14.67
N GLU A 134 41.60 1.93 14.41
CA GLU A 134 42.56 2.24 15.47
C GLU A 134 42.23 3.58 16.12
N GLU A 135 42.26 3.62 17.46
CA GLU A 135 42.06 4.87 18.20
C GLU A 135 43.27 5.79 17.96
N PRO A 136 43.05 7.06 17.57
CA PRO A 136 44.13 8.03 17.45
C PRO A 136 44.74 8.30 18.83
N LYS A 137 46.07 8.26 18.92
CA LYS A 137 46.86 8.46 20.15
C LYS A 137 47.20 9.92 20.39
N HIS A 138 47.14 10.75 19.35
CA HIS A 138 47.48 12.17 19.41
C HIS A 138 46.40 13.05 18.78
N PRO A 139 46.25 14.31 19.24
CA PRO A 139 45.36 15.27 18.59
C PRO A 139 45.70 15.43 17.09
N TRP A 140 44.67 15.49 16.24
CA TRP A 140 44.77 15.67 14.78
C TRP A 140 45.36 14.52 13.97
N GLU A 141 45.60 13.36 14.57
CA GLU A 141 46.14 12.18 13.89
C GLU A 141 45.19 11.61 12.82
N THR A 142 43.88 11.65 13.09
CA THR A 142 42.84 11.17 12.17
C THR A 142 41.76 12.24 11.99
N ILE A 143 41.47 12.61 10.74
CA ILE A 143 40.39 13.54 10.39
C ILE A 143 39.38 12.82 9.50
N ASN A 144 38.16 12.62 10.01
CA ASN A 144 37.05 12.07 9.26
C ASN A 144 36.16 13.21 8.76
N ILE A 145 35.86 13.22 7.46
CA ILE A 145 35.03 14.25 6.82
C ILE A 145 33.76 13.59 6.28
N VAL A 146 32.61 14.19 6.58
CA VAL A 146 31.29 13.73 6.09
C VAL A 146 30.54 14.91 5.49
N TRP A 147 29.85 14.66 4.38
CA TRP A 147 28.96 15.63 3.75
C TRP A 147 27.55 15.50 4.33
N VAL A 148 26.97 16.62 4.77
CA VAL A 148 25.59 16.69 5.25
C VAL A 148 24.76 17.44 4.20
N THR A 149 23.76 16.77 3.63
CA THR A 149 22.82 17.34 2.64
C THR A 149 21.45 17.57 3.24
N GLY A 150 20.67 18.51 2.68
CA GLY A 150 19.29 18.79 3.14
C GLY A 150 19.17 19.86 4.22
N LEU A 151 20.21 20.65 4.43
CA LEU A 151 20.15 21.83 5.29
C LEU A 151 19.35 22.94 4.61
N VAL A 152 18.63 23.74 5.41
CA VAL A 152 17.99 24.97 4.92
C VAL A 152 19.06 25.89 4.32
N LEU A 153 18.71 26.63 3.26
CA LEU A 153 19.63 27.58 2.65
C LEU A 153 20.00 28.66 3.67
N GLY A 154 21.21 28.57 4.21
CA GLY A 154 21.79 29.56 5.11
C GLY A 154 22.79 30.45 4.37
N GLY A 155 22.40 31.70 4.10
CA GLY A 155 23.27 32.70 3.48
C GLY A 155 22.49 33.80 2.76
N LYS A 156 23.00 35.04 2.74
CA LYS A 156 22.44 36.11 1.89
C LYS A 156 22.60 35.70 0.43
N LYS A 157 21.52 35.76 -0.35
CA LYS A 157 21.60 35.69 -1.82
C LYS A 157 22.60 36.75 -2.29
N ILE A 158 23.73 36.33 -2.84
CA ILE A 158 24.59 37.25 -3.60
C ILE A 158 23.86 37.47 -4.92
N GLN A 159 23.10 38.56 -5.01
CA GLN A 159 22.63 39.08 -6.30
C GLN A 159 23.83 39.72 -6.98
N PHE A 160 24.36 39.07 -8.01
CA PHE A 160 25.23 39.74 -8.96
C PHE A 160 24.37 40.73 -9.74
N LEU A 161 24.55 42.03 -9.45
CA LEU A 161 24.02 43.10 -10.29
C LEU A 161 24.80 43.08 -11.60
N HIS A 162 24.19 42.58 -12.67
CA HIS A 162 24.64 42.89 -14.02
C HIS A 162 24.35 44.36 -14.30
N SER A 163 25.38 45.20 -14.22
CA SER A 163 25.38 46.52 -14.83
C SER A 163 25.53 46.36 -16.33
N HIS A 164 24.43 46.44 -17.07
CA HIS A 164 24.49 46.78 -18.49
C HIS A 164 24.78 48.28 -18.62
N SER A 165 25.91 48.60 -19.23
CA SER A 165 26.14 49.82 -20.01
C SER A 165 27.17 49.48 -21.08
#